data_AF-A0A2V6WL85-F1
#
_entry.id   AF-A0A2V6WL85-F1
#
_cell.length_a   1.000
_cell.length_b   1.000
_cell.length_c   1.000
_cell.angle_alpha   90.00
_cell.angle_beta   90.00
_cell.angle_gamma   90.00
#
_symmetry.space_group_name_H-M   'P 1'
#
loop_
_entity.id
_entity.type
_entity.pdbx_description
1 polymer ?
#
loop_
_entity_poly.entity_id
_entity_poly.type
_entity_poly.pdbx_seq_one_letter_code
_entity_poly.pdbx_strand_id
1 'polypeptide(L)'
;GLGLFGAVAISTSLLVLVFSLSMWQSRVATAAKELFARGPVGVLGLVLLVLVFVGPLLVALAARLVGAVRSFARLRSARERRARLGSVQERAAVLARVRFFAGLPRPALFAIASHLREHSVETGATVVTADEVGDRFYLVRSGRLQVLARDGQVRGTILAGEGFGEMALLDRRPRGATVQAL
;
A
#
# COMPACT_ATOMS: atom_id res chain seq x y z
N GLY A 1 37.49 -16.61 29.60
CA GLY A 1 37.57 -17.46 28.40
C GLY A 1 36.21 -18.02 28.05
N LEU A 2 35.39 -17.28 27.30
CA LEU A 2 34.09 -17.71 26.77
C LEU A 2 34.08 -17.60 25.23
N GLY A 3 34.71 -16.56 24.67
CA GLY A 3 34.90 -16.42 23.22
C GLY A 3 35.78 -17.52 22.59
N LEU A 4 36.77 -18.03 23.32
CA LEU A 4 37.64 -19.13 22.84
C LEU A 4 36.85 -20.44 22.66
N PHE A 5 35.96 -20.77 23.59
CA PHE A 5 35.10 -21.95 23.49
C PHE A 5 34.09 -21.83 22.33
N GLY A 6 33.53 -20.64 22.11
CA GLY A 6 32.64 -20.39 20.96
C GLY A 6 33.34 -20.55 19.61
N ALA A 7 34.57 -20.03 19.48
CA ALA A 7 35.37 -20.16 18.26
C ALA A 7 35.72 -21.64 17.95
N VAL A 8 36.10 -22.40 18.98
CA VAL A 8 36.38 -23.85 18.84
C VAL A 8 35.11 -24.62 18.45
N ALA A 9 33.95 -24.28 19.02
CA ALA A 9 32.67 -24.93 18.67
C ALA A 9 32.23 -24.67 17.21
N ILE A 10 32.39 -23.42 16.73
CA ILE A 10 32.09 -23.08 15.33
C ILE A 10 33.06 -23.80 14.38
N SER A 11 34.36 -23.79 14.70
CA SER A 11 35.38 -24.43 13.88
C SER A 11 35.17 -25.95 13.78
N THR A 12 34.89 -26.62 14.90
CA THR A 12 34.60 -28.05 14.93
C THR A 12 33.30 -28.39 14.19
N SER A 13 32.24 -27.59 14.35
CA SER A 13 30.98 -27.77 13.62
C SER A 13 31.17 -27.63 12.11
N LEU A 14 31.97 -26.65 11.68
CA LEU A 14 32.27 -26.41 10.28
C LEU A 14 33.11 -27.55 9.67
N LEU A 15 34.10 -28.05 10.43
CA LEU A 15 34.92 -29.18 10.04
C LEU A 15 34.08 -30.46 9.90
N VAL A 16 33.20 -30.74 10.87
CA VAL A 16 32.24 -31.85 10.81
C VAL A 16 31.30 -31.72 9.62
N LEU A 17 30.79 -30.52 9.33
CA LEU A 17 29.90 -30.27 8.20
C LEU A 17 30.62 -30.55 6.86
N VAL A 18 31.82 -30.00 6.68
CA VAL A 18 32.63 -30.22 5.47
C VAL A 18 32.99 -31.69 5.30
N PHE A 19 33.41 -32.33 6.38
CA PHE A 19 33.74 -33.76 6.39
C PHE A 19 32.53 -34.62 6.05
N SER A 20 31.38 -34.33 6.66
CA SER A 20 30.12 -35.02 6.39
C SER A 20 29.67 -34.83 4.94
N LEU A 21 29.79 -33.62 4.37
CA LEU A 21 29.48 -33.36 2.96
C LEU A 21 30.39 -34.17 2.02
N SER A 22 31.69 -34.18 2.29
CA SER A 22 32.68 -34.90 1.49
C SER A 22 32.47 -36.42 1.53
N MET A 23 32.21 -36.96 2.72
CA MET A 23 31.88 -38.38 2.92
C MET A 23 30.56 -38.76 2.25
N TRP A 24 29.56 -37.89 2.32
CA TRP A 24 28.28 -38.11 1.64
C TRP A 24 28.45 -38.11 0.11
N GLN A 25 29.15 -37.11 -0.45
CA GLN A 25 29.39 -37.02 -1.89
C GLN A 25 30.16 -38.23 -2.43
N SER A 26 31.23 -38.66 -1.75
CA SER A 26 32.01 -39.83 -2.18
C SER A 26 31.22 -41.13 -2.12
N ARG A 27 30.49 -41.39 -1.03
CA ARG A 27 29.68 -42.62 -0.89
C ARG A 27 28.49 -42.66 -1.83
N VAL A 28 27.78 -41.53 -1.99
CA VAL A 28 26.66 -41.43 -2.93
C VAL A 28 27.13 -41.58 -4.37
N ALA A 29 28.28 -41.00 -4.74
CA ALA A 29 28.83 -41.15 -6.09
C ALA A 29 29.20 -42.60 -6.40
N THR A 30 29.81 -43.33 -5.46
CA THR A 30 30.13 -44.75 -5.64
C THR A 30 28.86 -45.60 -5.74
N ALA A 31 27.89 -45.40 -4.85
CA ALA A 31 26.62 -46.12 -4.89
C ALA A 31 25.82 -45.83 -6.17
N ALA A 32 25.83 -44.58 -6.64
CA ALA A 32 25.20 -44.20 -7.91
C ALA A 32 25.86 -44.94 -9.09
N LYS A 33 27.20 -44.97 -9.15
CA LYS A 33 27.94 -45.69 -10.20
C LYS A 33 27.62 -47.19 -10.20
N GLU A 34 27.55 -47.82 -9.04
CA GLU A 34 27.15 -49.24 -8.91
C GLU A 34 25.71 -49.49 -9.34
N LEU A 35 24.79 -48.56 -9.03
CA LEU A 35 23.40 -48.64 -9.48
C LEU A 35 23.28 -48.48 -11.00
N PHE A 36 23.98 -47.51 -11.61
CA PHE A 36 23.99 -47.33 -13.07
C PHE A 36 24.62 -48.52 -13.81
N ALA A 37 25.60 -49.20 -13.22
CA ALA A 37 26.22 -50.41 -13.78
C ALA A 37 25.26 -51.62 -13.86
N ARG A 38 24.15 -51.61 -13.12
CA ARG A 38 23.10 -52.65 -13.18
C ARG A 38 22.10 -52.48 -14.33
N GLY A 39 22.35 -51.51 -15.22
CA GLY A 39 21.49 -51.25 -16.38
C GLY A 39 20.14 -50.62 -16.01
N PRO A 40 19.05 -50.89 -16.78
CA PRO A 40 17.77 -50.18 -16.65
C PRO A 40 17.12 -50.26 -15.26
N VAL A 41 17.31 -51.38 -14.56
CA VAL A 41 16.73 -51.63 -13.24
C VAL A 41 17.30 -50.68 -12.18
N GLY A 42 18.59 -50.36 -12.26
CA GLY A 42 19.23 -49.44 -11.32
C GLY A 42 18.79 -47.99 -11.51
N VAL A 43 18.52 -47.58 -12.76
CA VAL A 43 17.98 -46.26 -13.09
C VAL A 43 16.56 -46.10 -12.53
N LEU A 44 15.71 -47.11 -12.68
CA LEU A 44 14.35 -47.11 -12.12
C LEU A 44 14.36 -47.00 -10.58
N GLY A 45 15.27 -47.71 -9.90
CA GLY A 45 15.43 -47.61 -8.45
C GLY A 45 15.86 -46.21 -7.99
N LEU A 46 16.78 -45.56 -8.71
CA LEU A 46 17.21 -44.19 -8.42
C LEU A 46 16.07 -43.18 -8.61
N VAL A 47 15.33 -43.30 -9.73
CA VAL A 47 14.18 -42.45 -10.03
C VAL A 47 13.10 -42.61 -8.96
N LEU A 48 12.80 -43.84 -8.54
CA LEU A 48 11.83 -44.10 -7.46
C LEU A 48 12.28 -43.48 -6.14
N LEU A 49 13.57 -43.61 -5.79
CA LEU A 49 14.13 -43.03 -4.57
C LEU A 49 14.05 -41.49 -4.60
N VAL A 50 14.40 -40.85 -5.72
CA VAL A 50 14.25 -39.40 -5.88
C VAL A 50 12.77 -39.00 -5.81
N LEU A 51 11.87 -39.74 -6.46
CA LEU A 51 10.44 -39.45 -6.43
C LEU A 51 9.86 -39.50 -5.00
N VAL A 52 10.21 -40.53 -4.23
CA VAL A 52 9.67 -40.77 -2.89
C VAL A 52 10.25 -39.80 -1.86
N PHE A 53 11.55 -39.47 -1.94
CA PHE A 53 12.21 -38.65 -0.93
C PHE A 53 12.31 -37.17 -1.30
N VAL A 54 12.56 -36.85 -2.57
CA VAL A 54 12.76 -35.46 -3.03
C VAL A 54 11.45 -34.83 -3.49
N GLY A 55 10.55 -35.61 -4.10
CA GLY A 55 9.25 -35.13 -4.60
C GLY A 55 8.39 -34.45 -3.52
N PRO A 56 8.05 -35.12 -2.41
CA PRO A 56 7.25 -34.53 -1.33
C PRO A 56 7.90 -33.30 -0.70
N LEU A 57 9.23 -33.27 -0.60
CA LEU A 57 9.97 -32.13 -0.07
C LEU A 57 9.84 -30.91 -0.98
N LEU A 58 9.97 -31.10 -2.31
CA LEU A 58 9.77 -30.03 -3.28
C LEU A 58 8.34 -29.50 -3.27
N VAL A 59 7.34 -30.38 -3.18
CA VAL A 59 5.92 -29.98 -3.07
C VAL A 59 5.67 -29.20 -1.78
N ALA A 60 6.19 -29.66 -0.64
CA ALA A 60 6.05 -28.97 0.64
C ALA A 60 6.72 -27.60 0.63
N LEU A 61 7.90 -27.48 0.02
CA LEU A 61 8.61 -26.20 -0.13
C LEU A 61 7.83 -25.24 -1.02
N ALA A 62 7.35 -25.71 -2.18
CA ALA A 62 6.52 -24.92 -3.09
C ALA A 62 5.24 -24.44 -2.39
N ALA A 63 4.54 -25.32 -1.66
CA ALA A 63 3.35 -24.96 -0.89
C ALA A 63 3.65 -23.89 0.16
N ARG A 64 4.79 -23.97 0.86
CA ARG A 64 5.23 -22.95 1.82
C ARG A 64 5.54 -21.60 1.17
N LEU A 65 6.23 -21.60 0.02
CA LEU A 65 6.51 -20.37 -0.72
C LEU A 65 5.22 -19.73 -1.23
N VAL A 66 4.30 -20.50 -1.80
CA VAL A 66 2.98 -20.01 -2.24
C VAL A 66 2.18 -19.46 -1.05
N GLY A 67 2.20 -20.15 0.09
CA GLY A 67 1.57 -19.71 1.33
C GLY A 67 2.16 -18.38 1.84
N ALA A 68 3.48 -18.23 1.81
CA ALA A 68 4.18 -17.01 2.21
C ALA A 68 3.85 -15.83 1.29
N VAL A 69 3.88 -16.04 -0.04
CA VAL A 69 3.53 -15.03 -1.05
C VAL A 69 2.07 -14.60 -0.89
N ARG A 70 1.12 -15.52 -0.71
CA ARG A 70 -0.29 -15.20 -0.48
C ARG A 70 -0.51 -14.45 0.83
N SER A 71 0.22 -14.81 1.89
CA SER A 71 0.16 -14.13 3.18
C SER A 71 0.67 -12.69 3.07
N PHE A 72 1.76 -12.49 2.33
CA PHE A 72 2.30 -11.17 2.05
C PHE A 72 1.35 -10.32 1.20
N ALA A 73 0.72 -10.91 0.19
CA ALA A 73 -0.30 -10.25 -0.61
C ALA A 73 -1.54 -9.83 0.21
N ARG A 74 -2.00 -10.66 1.14
CA ARG A 74 -3.11 -10.33 2.07
C ARG A 74 -2.76 -9.17 3.01
N LEU A 75 -1.52 -9.11 3.49
CA LEU A 75 -1.07 -8.00 4.32
C LEU A 75 -1.00 -6.68 3.53
N ARG A 76 -0.58 -6.74 2.26
CA ARG A 76 -0.55 -5.57 1.37
C ARG A 76 -1.95 -5.01 1.13
N SER A 77 -2.92 -5.85 0.79
CA SER A 77 -4.30 -5.40 0.56
C SER A 77 -5.00 -4.91 1.83
N ALA A 78 -4.67 -5.45 3.00
CA ALA A 78 -5.16 -4.95 4.28
C ALA A 78 -4.62 -3.54 4.61
N ARG A 79 -3.35 -3.24 4.27
CA ARG A 79 -2.79 -1.88 4.41
C ARG A 79 -3.49 -0.88 3.49
N GLU A 80 -3.70 -1.24 2.24
CA GLU A 80 -4.38 -0.38 1.26
C GLU A 80 -5.83 -0.08 1.67
N ARG A 81 -6.57 -1.09 2.15
CA ARG A 81 -7.91 -0.90 2.71
C ARG A 81 -7.92 0.05 3.91
N ARG A 82 -6.98 -0.10 4.84
CA ARG A 82 -6.85 0.79 6.01
C ARG A 82 -6.51 2.21 5.60
N ALA A 83 -5.61 2.40 4.63
CA ALA A 83 -5.27 3.71 4.10
C ALA A 83 -6.48 4.40 3.45
N ARG A 84 -7.28 3.66 2.66
CA ARG A 84 -8.50 4.18 2.05
C ARG A 84 -9.59 4.54 3.07
N LEU A 85 -9.75 3.72 4.11
CA LEU A 85 -10.69 4.02 5.20
C LEU A 85 -10.24 5.24 6.01
N GLY A 86 -8.94 5.36 6.28
CA GLY A 86 -8.35 6.51 6.95
C GLY A 86 -8.56 7.82 6.19
N SER A 87 -8.35 7.81 4.87
CA SER A 87 -8.54 9.01 4.04
C SER A 87 -10.00 9.46 3.95
N VAL A 88 -10.95 8.53 3.86
CA VAL A 88 -12.38 8.86 3.88
C VAL A 88 -12.79 9.42 5.25
N GLN A 89 -12.28 8.84 6.33
CA GLN A 89 -12.56 9.32 7.68
C GLN A 89 -12.00 10.74 7.92
N GLU A 90 -10.79 11.02 7.43
CA GLU A 90 -10.20 12.36 7.49
C GLU A 90 -11.06 13.37 6.71
N ARG A 91 -11.45 13.05 5.47
CA ARG A 91 -12.33 13.89 4.64
C ARG A 91 -13.68 14.16 5.31
N ALA A 92 -14.29 13.14 5.90
CA ALA A 92 -15.55 13.28 6.65
C ALA A 92 -15.39 14.20 7.88
N ALA A 93 -14.24 14.13 8.57
CA ALA A 93 -13.95 15.00 9.70
C ALA A 93 -13.81 16.47 9.29
N VAL A 94 -13.24 16.74 8.10
CA VAL A 94 -13.17 18.12 7.59
C VAL A 94 -14.56 18.62 7.17
N LEU A 95 -15.37 17.80 6.49
CA LEU A 95 -16.75 18.14 6.16
C LEU A 95 -17.59 18.50 7.39
N ALA A 96 -17.41 17.77 8.49
CA ALA A 96 -18.13 18.00 9.75
C ALA A 96 -17.85 19.38 10.38
N ARG A 97 -16.73 20.03 10.03
CA ARG A 97 -16.38 21.38 10.54
C ARG A 97 -17.03 22.50 9.74
N VAL A 98 -17.47 22.24 8.52
CA VAL A 98 -18.09 23.25 7.67
C VAL A 98 -19.50 23.51 8.14
N ARG A 99 -19.81 24.79 8.41
CA ARG A 99 -21.12 25.22 8.92
C ARG A 99 -22.29 24.72 8.07
N PHE A 100 -22.12 24.66 6.75
CA PHE A 100 -23.12 24.17 5.80
C PHE A 100 -23.47 22.67 6.01
N PHE A 101 -22.52 21.84 6.47
CA PHE A 101 -22.71 20.40 6.67
C PHE A 101 -22.85 20.00 8.16
N ALA A 102 -22.77 20.96 9.09
CA ALA A 102 -22.72 20.71 10.54
C ALA A 102 -23.93 19.96 11.12
N GLY A 103 -25.03 19.84 10.38
CA GLY A 103 -26.24 19.10 10.79
C GLY A 103 -26.38 17.69 10.20
N LEU A 104 -25.47 17.25 9.32
CA LEU A 104 -25.60 15.95 8.66
C LEU A 104 -25.16 14.79 9.56
N PRO A 105 -25.90 13.66 9.55
CA PRO A 105 -25.50 12.48 10.31
C PRO A 105 -24.23 11.87 9.73
N ARG A 106 -23.43 11.18 10.57
CA ARG A 106 -22.15 10.59 10.15
C ARG A 106 -22.23 9.77 8.85
N PRO A 107 -23.22 8.88 8.62
CA PRO A 107 -23.31 8.14 7.38
C PRO A 107 -23.40 9.03 6.13
N ALA A 108 -24.13 10.15 6.20
CA ALA A 108 -24.24 11.10 5.09
C ALA A 108 -22.91 11.82 4.83
N LEU A 109 -22.21 12.23 5.89
CA LEU A 109 -20.87 12.82 5.77
C LEU A 109 -19.88 11.85 5.12
N PHE A 110 -19.91 10.56 5.49
CA PHE A 110 -19.08 9.52 4.88
C PHE A 110 -19.43 9.30 3.40
N ALA A 111 -20.71 9.34 3.03
CA ALA A 111 -21.16 9.22 1.65
C ALA A 111 -20.70 10.40 0.78
N ILE A 112 -20.70 11.62 1.31
CA ILE A 112 -20.14 12.80 0.61
C ILE A 112 -18.62 12.68 0.55
N ALA A 113 -17.98 12.28 1.65
CA ALA A 113 -16.52 12.14 1.73
C ALA A 113 -15.92 11.16 0.71
N SER A 114 -16.66 10.10 0.35
CA SER A 114 -16.21 9.14 -0.67
C SER A 114 -16.22 9.71 -2.09
N HIS A 115 -16.93 10.82 -2.34
CA HIS A 115 -17.03 11.48 -3.65
C HIS A 115 -16.18 12.74 -3.77
N LEU A 116 -15.60 13.23 -2.66
CA LEU A 116 -14.66 14.35 -2.68
C LEU A 116 -13.43 14.03 -3.53
N ARG A 117 -13.05 14.99 -4.38
CA ARG A 117 -11.80 14.97 -5.14
C ARG A 117 -10.87 16.05 -4.60
N GLU A 118 -9.61 15.69 -4.41
CA GLU A 118 -8.58 16.66 -4.02
C GLU A 118 -8.21 17.52 -5.22
N HIS A 119 -8.16 18.83 -5.01
CA HIS A 119 -7.74 19.80 -6.00
C HIS A 119 -6.69 20.70 -5.35
N SER A 120 -5.43 20.46 -5.69
CA SER A 120 -4.29 21.24 -5.23
C SER A 120 -4.00 22.36 -6.20
N VAL A 121 -3.75 23.55 -5.67
CA VAL A 121 -3.44 24.75 -6.44
C VAL A 121 -2.21 25.43 -5.84
N GLU A 122 -1.42 26.08 -6.69
CA GLU A 122 -0.26 26.85 -6.27
C GLU A 122 -0.69 28.26 -5.80
N THR A 123 0.15 28.93 -5.02
CA THR A 123 -0.06 30.32 -4.62
C THR A 123 -0.23 31.21 -5.86
N GLY A 124 -1.22 32.09 -5.84
CA GLY A 124 -1.60 32.95 -6.96
C GLY A 124 -2.50 32.27 -8.01
N ALA A 125 -2.77 30.97 -7.92
CA ALA A 125 -3.69 30.31 -8.86
C ALA A 125 -5.16 30.67 -8.57
N THR A 126 -5.93 30.94 -9.62
CA THR A 126 -7.38 31.16 -9.54
C THR A 126 -8.11 29.81 -9.46
N VAL A 127 -8.94 29.64 -8.44
CA VAL A 127 -9.73 28.42 -8.21
C VAL A 127 -11.09 28.51 -8.90
N VAL A 128 -11.73 29.67 -8.83
CA VAL A 128 -12.98 29.99 -9.55
C VAL A 128 -12.94 31.44 -10.01
N THR A 129 -13.55 31.73 -11.15
CA THR A 129 -13.69 33.11 -11.67
C THR A 129 -15.12 33.59 -11.45
N ALA A 130 -15.29 34.88 -11.16
CA ALA A 130 -16.62 35.51 -11.15
C ALA A 130 -17.34 35.31 -12.49
N ASP A 131 -18.67 35.22 -12.44
CA ASP A 131 -19.58 35.08 -13.59
C ASP A 131 -19.49 33.75 -14.36
N GLU A 132 -18.57 32.86 -14.00
CA GLU A 132 -18.58 31.49 -14.50
C GLU A 132 -19.74 30.68 -13.92
N VAL A 133 -20.29 29.76 -14.72
CA VAL A 133 -21.29 28.79 -14.24
C VAL A 133 -20.59 27.79 -13.32
N GLY A 134 -20.97 27.79 -12.04
CA GLY A 134 -20.41 26.88 -11.05
C GLY A 134 -21.26 25.61 -10.89
N ASP A 135 -20.62 24.44 -10.96
CA ASP A 135 -21.21 23.12 -10.73
C ASP A 135 -20.60 22.40 -9.51
N ARG A 136 -19.74 23.10 -8.76
CA ARG A 136 -18.92 22.55 -7.68
C ARG A 136 -18.96 23.41 -6.43
N PHE A 137 -18.89 22.73 -5.28
CA PHE A 137 -18.58 23.32 -3.99
C PHE A 137 -17.16 22.93 -3.59
N TYR A 138 -16.44 23.88 -3.00
CA TYR A 138 -15.07 23.70 -2.58
C TYR A 138 -14.96 23.80 -1.06
N LEU A 139 -14.07 22.99 -0.50
CA LEU A 139 -13.74 22.98 0.91
C LEU A 139 -12.23 23.15 1.04
N VAL A 140 -11.80 24.10 1.86
CA VAL A 140 -10.38 24.37 2.05
C VAL A 140 -9.84 23.40 3.10
N ARG A 141 -9.05 22.41 2.65
CA ARG A 141 -8.38 21.46 3.56
C ARG A 141 -7.22 22.12 4.32
N SER A 142 -6.43 22.92 3.60
CA SER A 142 -5.22 23.58 4.09
C SER A 142 -4.92 24.83 3.26
N GLY A 143 -4.17 25.78 3.83
CA GLY A 143 -3.85 27.04 3.18
C GLY A 143 -4.91 28.11 3.38
N ARG A 144 -4.82 29.17 2.57
CA ARG A 144 -5.71 30.33 2.60
C ARG A 144 -6.02 30.77 1.18
N LEU A 145 -7.23 31.26 0.96
CA LEU A 145 -7.66 31.82 -0.31
C LEU A 145 -8.14 33.25 -0.09
N GLN A 146 -7.97 34.14 -1.06
CA GLN A 146 -8.59 35.45 -1.09
C GLN A 146 -9.80 35.45 -2.01
N VAL A 147 -10.82 36.23 -1.65
CA VAL A 147 -12.02 36.45 -2.45
C VAL A 147 -11.89 37.83 -3.08
N LEU A 148 -11.93 37.88 -4.40
CA LEU A 148 -11.84 39.09 -5.21
C LEU A 148 -13.23 39.39 -5.79
N ALA A 149 -13.72 40.61 -5.58
CA ALA A 149 -14.90 41.10 -6.28
C ALA A 149 -14.59 41.31 -7.78
N ARG A 150 -15.64 41.59 -8.56
CA ARG A 150 -15.53 41.87 -10.01
C ARG A 150 -14.62 43.05 -10.33
N ASP A 151 -14.49 43.98 -9.39
CA ASP A 151 -13.61 45.15 -9.46
C ASP A 151 -12.15 44.83 -9.10
N GLY A 152 -11.82 43.57 -8.79
CA GLY A 152 -10.49 43.12 -8.38
C GLY A 152 -10.16 43.42 -6.91
N GLN A 153 -11.08 44.01 -6.14
CA GLN A 153 -10.83 44.30 -4.72
C GLN A 153 -11.00 43.05 -3.85
N VAL A 154 -10.13 42.90 -2.85
CA VAL A 154 -10.25 41.83 -1.85
C VAL A 154 -11.46 42.10 -0.95
N ARG A 155 -12.42 41.17 -0.96
CA ARG A 155 -13.64 41.20 -0.14
C ARG A 155 -13.56 40.32 1.10
N GLY A 156 -12.58 39.43 1.17
CA GLY A 156 -12.38 38.57 2.32
C GLY A 156 -11.32 37.50 2.07
N THR A 157 -11.11 36.68 3.10
CA THR A 157 -10.19 35.54 3.07
C THR A 157 -10.97 34.30 3.51
N ILE A 158 -10.72 33.17 2.85
CA ILE A 158 -11.26 31.86 3.20
C ILE A 158 -10.12 31.04 3.79
N LEU A 159 -10.35 30.49 4.97
CA LEU A 159 -9.38 29.74 5.76
C LEU A 159 -9.62 28.23 5.67
N ALA A 160 -8.63 27.46 6.09
CA ALA A 160 -8.78 26.01 6.26
C ALA A 160 -9.96 25.67 7.17
N GLY A 161 -10.79 24.71 6.73
CA GLY A 161 -12.04 24.32 7.40
C GLY A 161 -13.28 25.08 6.93
N GLU A 162 -13.13 26.11 6.10
CA GLU A 162 -14.23 26.82 5.47
C GLU A 162 -14.50 26.28 4.05
N GLY A 163 -15.69 26.57 3.53
CA GLY A 163 -16.07 26.19 2.17
C GLY A 163 -16.81 27.32 1.46
N PHE A 164 -16.85 27.23 0.14
CA PHE A 164 -17.43 28.24 -0.73
C PHE A 164 -18.05 27.64 -1.98
N GLY A 165 -18.95 28.39 -2.60
CA GLY A 165 -19.59 28.02 -3.86
C GLY A 165 -20.91 27.28 -3.68
N GLU A 166 -21.49 27.32 -2.49
CA GLU A 166 -22.78 26.73 -2.12
C GLU A 166 -23.93 27.32 -2.94
N MET A 167 -23.88 28.62 -3.23
CA MET A 167 -24.89 29.30 -4.05
C MET A 167 -24.95 28.77 -5.49
N ALA A 168 -23.81 28.35 -6.04
CA ALA A 168 -23.77 27.81 -7.40
C ALA A 168 -24.39 26.40 -7.46
N LEU A 169 -24.29 25.62 -6.38
CA LEU A 169 -24.91 24.30 -6.31
C LEU A 169 -26.42 24.36 -6.10
N LEU A 170 -26.92 25.28 -5.27
CA LEU A 170 -28.34 25.34 -4.91
C LEU A 170 -29.18 26.05 -5.98
N ASP A 171 -28.73 27.21 -6.44
CA ASP A 171 -29.54 28.10 -7.28
C ASP A 171 -29.08 28.14 -8.74
N ARG A 172 -28.06 27.35 -9.12
CA ARG A 172 -27.39 27.39 -10.44
C ARG A 172 -26.99 28.80 -10.89
N ARG A 173 -26.72 29.69 -9.92
CA ARG A 173 -26.29 31.06 -10.20
C ARG A 173 -24.81 31.09 -10.61
N PRO A 174 -24.41 32.04 -11.47
CA PRO A 174 -23.00 32.30 -11.73
C PRO A 174 -22.21 32.60 -10.46
N ARG A 175 -20.90 32.34 -10.47
CA ARG A 175 -20.00 32.67 -9.36
C ARG A 175 -20.07 34.16 -9.03
N GLY A 176 -20.33 34.51 -7.77
CA GLY A 176 -20.44 35.91 -7.35
C GLY A 176 -19.09 36.64 -7.21
N ALA A 177 -17.99 35.90 -7.16
CA ALA A 177 -16.64 36.43 -6.93
C ALA A 177 -15.59 35.47 -7.49
N THR A 178 -14.38 36.01 -7.74
CA THR A 178 -13.19 35.22 -8.08
C THR A 178 -12.52 34.78 -6.78
N VAL A 179 -12.02 33.55 -6.71
CA VAL A 179 -11.28 33.04 -5.55
C VAL A 179 -9.90 32.61 -5.99
N GLN A 180 -8.87 33.08 -5.28
CA GLN A 180 -7.47 32.86 -5.61
C GLN A 180 -6.68 32.36 -4.40
N ALA A 181 -5.72 31.47 -4.63
CA ALA A 181 -4.83 30.98 -3.57
C ALA A 181 -3.81 32.05 -3.13
N LEU A 182 -3.58 32.12 -1.82
CA LEU A 182 -2.56 32.97 -1.18
C LEU A 182 -1.26 32.21 -0.88
#